data_AF-A0A2N7XUZ7-F1
#
_entry.id   AF-A0A2N7XUZ7-F1
#
_cell.length_a   1.000
_cell.length_b   1.000
_cell.length_c   1.000
_cell.angle_alpha   90.00
_cell.angle_beta   90.00
_cell.angle_gamma   90.00
#
_symmetry.space_group_name_H-M   'P 1'
#
loop_
_entity.id
_entity.type
_entity.pdbx_description
1 polymer ?
#
loop_
_entity_poly.entity_id
_entity_poly.type
_entity_poly.pdbx_seq_one_letter_code
_entity_poly.pdbx_strand_id
1 'polypeptide(L)'
;MFLKRITAALLLLSVSSVASTLASAAEDDTENAVNLLAIESLCVKANPDSNSSVENALNSDPETTESLRAEVRRVKADPASKAKIQSLAFNMSNSVVVSKLPDMCSYYLPKK
;
A
#
# COMPACT_ATOMS: atom_id res chain seq x y z
N MET A 1 16.72 57.76 -25.66
CA MET A 1 15.62 56.83 -25.99
C MET A 1 16.13 55.42 -25.70
N PHE A 2 15.73 54.62 -24.71
CA PHE A 2 14.55 54.57 -23.85
C PHE A 2 14.96 53.97 -22.47
N LEU A 3 14.28 54.47 -21.43
CA LEU A 3 13.86 53.86 -20.15
C LEU A 3 14.66 52.65 -19.58
N LYS A 4 15.25 52.74 -18.39
CA LYS A 4 14.62 52.67 -17.03
C LYS A 4 14.15 51.27 -16.59
N ARG A 5 14.78 50.82 -15.49
CA ARG A 5 14.20 50.22 -14.25
C ARG A 5 14.09 48.69 -14.10
N ILE A 6 14.11 48.33 -12.80
CA ILE A 6 13.66 47.09 -12.12
C ILE A 6 14.79 46.06 -12.01
N THR A 7 15.68 46.13 -11.00
CA THR A 7 15.47 45.91 -9.55
C THR A 7 14.80 44.58 -9.22
N ALA A 8 15.59 43.66 -8.65
CA ALA A 8 15.20 42.63 -7.68
C ALA A 8 14.02 41.68 -8.04
N ALA A 9 14.35 40.44 -8.39
CA ALA A 9 13.57 39.27 -7.99
C ALA A 9 14.54 38.07 -7.96
N LEU A 10 15.10 37.79 -6.78
CA LEU A 10 14.60 36.75 -5.87
C LEU A 10 15.00 35.35 -6.35
N LEU A 11 16.11 34.88 -5.77
CA LEU A 11 16.24 33.55 -5.18
C LEU A 11 15.55 32.45 -5.99
N LEU A 12 16.26 31.96 -7.01
CA LEU A 12 15.96 30.66 -7.58
C LEU A 12 16.12 29.63 -6.46
N LEU A 13 14.95 29.14 -6.03
CA LEU A 13 14.67 28.15 -5.02
C LEU A 13 15.78 27.11 -4.89
N SER A 14 16.56 27.22 -3.81
CA SER A 14 17.14 26.06 -3.15
C SER A 14 16.01 25.31 -2.42
N VAL A 15 15.19 24.56 -3.16
CA VAL A 15 14.37 23.48 -2.58
C VAL A 15 14.92 22.18 -3.12
N SER A 16 16.13 21.86 -2.68
CA SER A 16 16.64 20.49 -2.74
C SER A 16 16.40 19.84 -1.39
N SER A 17 15.78 18.67 -1.42
CA SER A 17 15.91 17.60 -0.41
C SER A 17 14.87 17.52 0.72
N VAL A 18 13.57 17.56 0.41
CA VAL A 18 12.54 16.87 1.23
C VAL A 18 11.78 15.77 0.46
N ALA A 19 12.12 15.52 -0.81
CA ALA A 19 11.44 14.52 -1.64
C ALA A 19 11.78 13.06 -1.25
N SER A 20 12.93 12.82 -0.60
CA SER A 20 13.41 11.45 -0.35
C SER A 20 12.62 10.72 0.73
N THR A 21 12.10 11.42 1.74
CA THR A 21 11.34 10.79 2.83
C THR A 21 9.90 10.46 2.43
N LEU A 22 9.27 11.30 1.60
CA LEU A 22 7.93 11.02 1.06
C LEU A 22 7.94 9.92 -0.01
N ALA A 23 8.99 9.86 -0.84
CA ALA A 23 9.15 8.77 -1.80
C ALA A 23 9.33 7.43 -1.09
N SER A 24 10.23 7.35 -0.10
CA SER A 24 10.48 6.10 0.63
C SER A 24 9.25 5.63 1.42
N ALA A 25 8.49 6.54 2.02
CA ALA A 25 7.25 6.18 2.72
C ALA A 25 6.14 5.70 1.76
N ALA A 26 6.04 6.30 0.57
CA ALA A 26 5.10 5.87 -0.46
C ALA A 26 5.47 4.51 -1.07
N GLU A 27 6.77 4.24 -1.23
CA GLU A 27 7.29 2.95 -1.68
C GLU A 27 6.99 1.85 -0.65
N ASP A 28 7.21 2.13 0.64
CA ASP A 28 6.89 1.23 1.75
C ASP A 28 5.37 0.95 1.84
N ASP A 29 4.53 1.98 1.73
CA ASP A 29 3.07 1.83 1.74
C ASP A 29 2.58 1.02 0.53
N THR A 30 3.18 1.22 -0.65
CA THR A 30 2.82 0.46 -1.86
C THR A 30 3.17 -1.02 -1.70
N GLU A 31 4.36 -1.33 -1.16
CA GLU A 31 4.77 -2.71 -0.91
C GLU A 31 3.86 -3.37 0.13
N ASN A 32 3.59 -2.67 1.24
CA ASN A 32 2.67 -3.14 2.27
C ASN A 32 1.27 -3.39 1.71
N ALA A 33 0.73 -2.49 0.89
CA ALA A 33 -0.56 -2.67 0.25
C ALA A 33 -0.60 -3.92 -0.64
N VAL A 34 0.44 -4.16 -1.45
CA VAL A 34 0.55 -5.37 -2.28
C VAL A 34 0.63 -6.63 -1.42
N ASN A 35 1.41 -6.60 -0.33
CA ASN A 35 1.53 -7.72 0.60
C ASN A 35 0.19 -8.08 1.25
N LEU A 36 -0.54 -7.08 1.75
CA LEU A 36 -1.86 -7.26 2.36
C LEU A 36 -2.87 -7.85 1.37
N LEU A 37 -2.91 -7.32 0.14
CA LEU A 37 -3.82 -7.81 -0.90
C LEU A 37 -3.47 -9.23 -1.38
N ALA A 38 -2.19 -9.59 -1.37
CA ALA A 38 -1.76 -10.97 -1.67
C ALA A 38 -2.26 -11.95 -0.60
N ILE A 39 -2.19 -11.57 0.68
CA ILE A 39 -2.73 -12.39 1.78
C ILE A 39 -4.26 -12.48 1.68
N GLU A 40 -4.98 -11.39 1.40
CA GLU A 40 -6.44 -11.43 1.15
C GLU A 40 -6.75 -12.44 0.03
N SER A 41 -6.01 -12.40 -1.08
CA SER A 41 -6.21 -13.34 -2.18
C SER A 41 -6.01 -14.80 -1.76
N LEU A 42 -5.08 -15.08 -0.85
CA LEU A 42 -4.86 -16.43 -0.32
C LEU A 42 -5.97 -16.85 0.63
N CYS A 43 -6.43 -15.96 1.50
CA CYS A 43 -7.49 -16.24 2.47
C CYS A 43 -8.83 -16.49 1.79
N VAL A 44 -9.20 -15.65 0.81
CA VAL A 44 -10.41 -15.85 0.00
C VAL A 44 -10.32 -17.14 -0.81
N LYS A 45 -9.14 -17.49 -1.33
CA LYS A 45 -8.95 -18.77 -2.04
C LYS A 45 -9.09 -19.98 -1.10
N ALA A 46 -8.61 -19.88 0.14
CA ALA A 46 -8.68 -20.95 1.12
C ALA A 46 -10.11 -21.15 1.65
N ASN A 47 -10.87 -20.07 1.81
CA ASN A 47 -12.27 -20.11 2.22
C ASN A 47 -13.07 -18.98 1.55
N PRO A 48 -13.73 -19.24 0.40
CA PRO A 48 -14.47 -18.22 -0.35
C PRO A 48 -15.62 -17.57 0.41
N ASP A 49 -16.21 -18.28 1.38
CA ASP A 49 -17.39 -17.84 2.14
C ASP A 49 -17.01 -17.06 3.42
N SER A 50 -15.71 -16.88 3.69
CA SER A 50 -15.22 -16.26 4.93
C SER A 50 -15.49 -14.76 5.04
N ASN A 51 -15.85 -14.09 3.93
CA ASN A 51 -15.88 -12.63 3.82
C ASN A 51 -14.55 -11.97 4.26
N SER A 52 -13.43 -12.67 4.06
CA SER A 52 -12.10 -12.13 4.33
C SER A 52 -11.82 -10.91 3.45
N SER A 53 -11.29 -9.83 4.03
CA SER A 53 -10.89 -8.65 3.28
C SER A 53 -9.73 -7.92 3.96
N VAL A 54 -8.88 -7.24 3.19
CA VAL A 54 -7.85 -6.33 3.75
C VAL A 54 -8.51 -5.26 4.63
N GLU A 55 -9.67 -4.71 4.23
CA GLU A 55 -10.34 -3.66 5.00
C GLU A 55 -10.70 -4.13 6.42
N ASN A 56 -11.10 -5.39 6.61
CA ASN A 56 -11.35 -5.94 7.95
C ASN A 56 -10.07 -5.97 8.81
N ALA A 57 -8.93 -6.35 8.20
CA ALA A 57 -7.64 -6.39 8.89
C ALA A 57 -7.20 -4.97 9.28
N LEU A 58 -7.27 -4.02 8.33
CA LEU A 58 -6.94 -2.62 8.57
C LEU A 58 -7.85 -1.98 9.63
N ASN A 59 -9.14 -2.31 9.66
CA ASN A 59 -10.06 -1.79 10.68
C ASN A 59 -9.80 -2.35 12.08
N SER A 60 -9.13 -3.50 12.17
CA SER A 60 -8.82 -4.16 13.44
C SER A 60 -7.46 -3.76 14.02
N ASP A 61 -6.60 -3.14 13.21
CA ASP A 61 -5.24 -2.75 13.60
C ASP A 61 -5.19 -1.25 13.94
N PRO A 62 -4.99 -0.87 15.22
CA PRO A 62 -4.94 0.53 15.65
C PRO A 62 -3.75 1.31 15.08
N GLU A 63 -2.70 0.64 14.62
CA GLU A 63 -1.51 1.27 14.03
C GLU A 63 -1.70 1.59 12.53
N THR A 64 -2.84 1.20 11.95
CA THR A 64 -3.14 1.48 10.54
C THR A 64 -3.24 2.99 10.29
N THR A 65 -2.41 3.49 9.38
CA THR A 65 -2.47 4.88 8.92
C THR A 65 -3.48 5.08 7.80
N GLU A 66 -4.02 6.30 7.68
CA GLU A 66 -4.89 6.65 6.54
C GLU A 66 -4.15 6.60 5.19
N SER A 67 -2.82 6.83 5.19
CA SER A 67 -1.97 6.69 4.00
C SER A 67 -2.02 5.26 3.46
N LEU A 68 -1.78 4.27 4.33
CA LEU A 68 -1.83 2.86 3.95
C LEU A 68 -3.23 2.43 3.49
N ARG A 69 -4.31 2.92 4.13
CA ARG A 69 -5.69 2.64 3.68
C ARG A 69 -5.95 3.20 2.28
N ALA A 70 -5.55 4.44 2.03
CA ALA A 70 -5.69 5.05 0.72
C ALA A 70 -4.89 4.28 -0.35
N GLU A 71 -3.69 3.86 0.01
CA GLU A 71 -2.79 3.12 -0.87
C GLU A 71 -3.31 1.71 -1.20
N VAL A 72 -3.84 0.98 -0.21
CA VAL A 72 -4.54 -0.30 -0.43
C VAL A 72 -5.69 -0.13 -1.43
N ARG A 73 -6.51 0.91 -1.28
CA ARG A 73 -7.62 1.17 -2.22
C ARG A 73 -7.11 1.50 -3.61
N ARG A 74 -6.05 2.32 -3.71
CA ARG A 74 -5.40 2.67 -4.98
C ARG A 74 -4.87 1.43 -5.69
N VAL A 75 -4.08 0.61 -5.00
CA VAL A 75 -3.47 -0.62 -5.54
C VAL A 75 -4.53 -1.65 -5.90
N LYS A 76 -5.58 -1.82 -5.07
CA LYS A 76 -6.71 -2.74 -5.34
C LYS A 76 -7.50 -2.34 -6.58
N ALA A 77 -7.66 -1.03 -6.82
CA ALA A 77 -8.36 -0.50 -8.00
C ALA A 77 -7.50 -0.49 -9.27
N ASP A 78 -6.18 -0.60 -9.15
CA ASP A 78 -5.23 -0.58 -10.27
C ASP A 78 -5.09 -1.96 -10.95
N PRO A 79 -5.55 -2.14 -12.20
CA PRO A 79 -5.42 -3.41 -12.92
C PRO A 79 -3.96 -3.84 -13.15
N ALA A 80 -3.02 -2.89 -13.26
CA ALA A 80 -1.61 -3.19 -13.49
C ALA A 80 -0.97 -3.90 -12.29
N SER A 81 -1.48 -3.64 -11.08
CA SER A 81 -1.01 -4.24 -9.84
C SER A 81 -1.47 -5.70 -9.66
N LYS A 82 -2.51 -6.14 -10.38
CA LYS A 82 -3.11 -7.48 -10.23
C LYS A 82 -2.11 -8.61 -10.45
N ALA A 83 -1.27 -8.52 -11.48
CA ALA A 83 -0.27 -9.54 -11.79
C ALA A 83 0.77 -9.67 -10.66
N LYS A 84 1.21 -8.53 -10.11
CA LYS A 84 2.16 -8.48 -8.99
C LYS A 84 1.56 -9.13 -7.73
N ILE A 85 0.32 -8.78 -7.38
CA ILE A 85 -0.41 -9.34 -6.23
C ILE A 85 -0.56 -10.87 -6.38
N GLN A 86 -0.97 -11.36 -7.55
CA GLN A 86 -1.16 -12.79 -7.79
C GLN A 86 0.17 -13.56 -7.77
N SER A 87 1.23 -13.01 -8.37
CA SER A 87 2.56 -13.61 -8.33
C SER A 87 3.09 -13.70 -6.90
N LEU A 88 2.88 -12.66 -6.10
CA LEU A 88 3.29 -12.68 -4.70
C LEU A 88 2.50 -13.71 -3.88
N ALA A 89 1.17 -13.74 -4.04
CA ALA A 89 0.32 -14.74 -3.40
C ALA A 89 0.77 -16.17 -3.76
N PHE A 90 1.08 -16.42 -5.04
CA PHE A 90 1.62 -17.70 -5.48
C PHE A 90 2.95 -18.03 -4.77
N ASN A 91 3.90 -17.10 -4.73
CA ASN A 91 5.18 -17.31 -4.05
C ASN A 91 5.01 -17.58 -2.55
N MET A 92 4.13 -16.83 -1.87
CA MET A 92 3.81 -17.04 -0.46
C MET A 92 3.23 -18.44 -0.22
N SER A 93 2.34 -18.92 -1.08
CA SER A 93 1.73 -20.25 -0.96
C SER A 93 2.71 -21.41 -1.14
N ASN A 94 3.84 -21.16 -1.83
CA ASN A 94 4.92 -22.13 -2.02
C ASN A 94 6.05 -21.98 -0.99
N SER A 95 5.91 -21.06 -0.03
CA SER A 95 6.92 -20.78 0.99
C SER A 95 6.52 -21.36 2.36
N VAL A 96 7.43 -21.28 3.34
CA VAL A 96 7.14 -21.66 4.73
C VAL A 96 6.00 -20.85 5.37
N VAL A 97 5.71 -19.66 4.83
CA VAL A 97 4.63 -18.77 5.30
C VAL A 97 3.25 -19.42 5.16
N VAL A 98 3.08 -20.39 4.26
CA VAL A 98 1.79 -21.10 4.09
C VAL A 98 1.31 -21.78 5.38
N SER A 99 2.25 -22.23 6.23
CA SER A 99 1.92 -22.82 7.55
C SER A 99 1.28 -21.83 8.52
N LYS A 100 1.53 -20.53 8.33
CA LYS A 100 0.99 -19.42 9.12
C LYS A 100 -0.26 -18.79 8.48
N LEU A 101 -0.59 -19.18 7.26
CA LEU A 101 -1.71 -18.61 6.53
C LEU A 101 -3.05 -18.70 7.30
N PRO A 102 -3.41 -19.80 7.99
CA PRO A 102 -4.64 -19.84 8.78
C PRO A 102 -4.70 -18.77 9.87
N ASP A 103 -3.59 -18.57 10.59
CA ASP A 103 -3.48 -17.55 11.63
C ASP A 103 -3.59 -16.14 11.01
N MET A 104 -2.88 -15.90 9.90
CA MET A 104 -2.97 -14.63 9.19
C MET A 104 -4.40 -14.34 8.70
N CYS A 105 -5.10 -15.33 8.15
CA CYS A 105 -6.46 -15.15 7.65
C CYS A 105 -7.47 -14.78 8.73
N SER A 106 -7.22 -15.13 9.99
CA SER A 106 -8.09 -14.73 11.12
C SER A 106 -8.16 -13.20 11.31
N TYR A 107 -7.11 -12.47 10.93
CA TYR A 107 -7.08 -11.01 10.97
C TYR A 107 -7.97 -10.38 9.89
N TYR A 108 -8.19 -11.09 8.78
CA TYR A 108 -8.97 -10.62 7.63
C TYR A 108 -10.46 -10.92 7.76
N LEU A 109 -10.86 -11.72 8.75
CA LEU A 109 -12.27 -12.01 9.02
C LEU A 109 -13.00 -10.77 9.56
N PRO A 110 -14.30 -10.61 9.26
CA PRO A 110 -15.13 -9.58 9.88
C PRO A 110 -15.08 -9.70 11.40
N LYS A 111 -14.87 -8.58 12.09
CA LYS A 111 -14.98 -8.53 13.56
C LYS A 111 -16.45 -8.31 13.94
N LYS A 112 -16.87 -8.95 15.02
CA LYS A 112 -18.21 -8.81 15.59
C LYS A 112 -18.28 -7.59 16.49
#